data_AF-A0A259S6X0-F1
#
_entry.id   AF-A0A259S6X0-F1
#
_cell.length_a   1.000
_cell.length_b   1.000
_cell.length_c   1.000
_cell.angle_alpha   90.00
_cell.angle_beta   90.00
_cell.angle_gamma   90.00
#
_symmetry.space_group_name_H-M   'P 1'
#
loop_
_entity.id
_entity.type
_entity.pdbx_description
1 polymer ?
#
loop_
_entity_poly.entity_id
_entity_poly.type
_entity_poly.pdbx_seq_one_letter_code
_entity_poly.pdbx_strand_id
1 'polypeptide(L)'
;MLASLAELDIDRRDQVPTRLTEDLVRRADVVIALKPGLDLPGQPRIRSELWALPDPAGWDVDGIRPLRNHLDDKVHELIDELVPDPTR
;
A
#
# COMPACT_ATOMS: atom_id res chain seq x y z
N MET A 1 -1.62 -9.75 11.36
CA MET A 1 -1.98 -8.59 10.50
C MET A 1 -3.42 -8.12 10.72
N LEU A 2 -4.45 -8.96 10.52
CA LEU A 2 -5.87 -8.55 10.69
C LEU A 2 -6.17 -7.94 12.07
N ALA A 3 -5.64 -8.53 13.15
CA ALA A 3 -5.82 -8.00 14.50
C ALA A 3 -5.23 -6.59 14.69
N SER A 4 -4.13 -6.26 13.99
CA SER A 4 -3.52 -4.93 14.05
C SER A 4 -4.33 -3.89 13.25
N LEU A 5 -5.01 -4.28 12.18
CA LEU A 5 -5.89 -3.38 11.43
C LEU A 5 -7.22 -3.16 12.16
N ALA A 6 -7.72 -4.17 12.88
CA ALA A 6 -8.91 -4.03 13.72
C ALA A 6 -8.74 -3.01 14.86
N GLU A 7 -7.51 -2.78 15.35
CA GLU A 7 -7.23 -1.68 16.30
C GLU A 7 -7.50 -0.30 15.72
N LEU A 8 -7.45 -0.15 14.40
CA LEU A 8 -7.77 1.09 13.68
C LEU A 8 -9.20 1.09 13.13
N ASP A 9 -10.04 0.15 13.57
CA ASP A 9 -11.40 -0.05 13.06
C ASP A 9 -11.47 -0.34 11.54
N ILE A 10 -10.37 -0.85 10.97
CA ILE A 10 -10.27 -1.21 9.55
C ILE A 10 -10.66 -2.68 9.39
N ASP A 11 -11.89 -2.94 8.90
CA ASP A 11 -12.32 -4.29 8.53
C ASP A 11 -11.85 -4.67 7.12
N ARG A 12 -11.13 -5.79 7.02
CA ARG A 12 -10.66 -6.38 5.77
C ARG A 12 -11.05 -7.85 5.60
N ARG A 13 -12.01 -8.34 6.38
CA ARG A 13 -12.42 -9.76 6.33
C ARG A 13 -12.94 -10.18 4.96
N ASP A 14 -13.54 -9.25 4.22
CA ASP A 14 -14.07 -9.50 2.87
C ASP A 14 -13.07 -9.21 1.74
N GLN A 15 -11.85 -8.73 2.06
CA GLN A 15 -10.84 -8.50 1.03
C GLN A 15 -10.17 -9.81 0.62
N VAL A 16 -10.46 -10.24 -0.60
CA VAL A 16 -9.80 -11.39 -1.24
C VAL A 16 -8.60 -10.93 -2.06
N PRO A 17 -7.46 -11.66 -1.98
CA PRO A 17 -6.29 -11.39 -2.82
C PRO A 17 -6.69 -11.35 -4.30
N THR A 18 -6.47 -10.21 -4.94
CA THR A 18 -6.80 -9.99 -6.34
C THR A 18 -5.52 -9.97 -7.17
N ARG A 19 -5.52 -10.70 -8.30
CA ARG A 19 -4.39 -10.68 -9.23
C ARG A 19 -4.29 -9.29 -9.86
N LEU A 20 -3.10 -8.70 -9.83
CA LEU A 20 -2.82 -7.48 -10.58
C LEU A 20 -2.93 -7.76 -12.08
N THR A 21 -3.75 -6.97 -12.76
CA THR A 21 -3.93 -7.05 -14.22
C THR A 21 -3.50 -5.73 -14.86
N GLU A 22 -3.12 -5.77 -16.13
CA GLU A 22 -2.79 -4.55 -16.87
C GLU A 22 -3.92 -3.52 -16.86
N ASP A 23 -5.19 -3.94 -16.82
CA ASP A 23 -6.32 -3.03 -16.76
C ASP A 23 -6.40 -2.26 -15.43
N LEU A 24 -6.15 -2.96 -14.32
CA LEU A 24 -6.06 -2.31 -13.00
C LEU A 24 -4.91 -1.31 -12.97
N VAL A 25 -3.77 -1.68 -13.55
CA VAL A 25 -2.62 -0.77 -13.65
C VAL A 25 -3.01 0.44 -14.50
N ARG A 26 -3.55 0.29 -15.71
CA ARG A 26 -3.94 1.40 -16.61
C ARG A 26 -4.87 2.43 -15.97
N ARG A 27 -5.68 2.02 -15.00
CA ARG A 27 -6.66 2.87 -14.32
C ARG A 27 -6.11 3.57 -13.07
N ALA A 28 -4.89 3.23 -12.65
CA ALA A 28 -4.26 3.79 -11.48
C ALA A 28 -3.37 4.99 -11.84
N ASP A 29 -3.38 6.00 -10.97
CA ASP A 29 -2.44 7.13 -11.05
C ASP A 29 -1.05 6.75 -10.53
N VAL A 30 -1.01 5.89 -9.48
CA VAL A 30 0.21 5.42 -8.84
C VAL A 30 0.13 3.92 -8.55
N VAL A 31 1.23 3.21 -8.78
CA VAL A 31 1.41 1.80 -8.43
C VAL A 31 2.51 1.67 -7.38
N ILE A 32 2.17 1.09 -6.23
CA ILE A 32 3.08 0.91 -5.11
C ILE A 32 3.49 -0.57 -5.01
N ALA A 33 4.77 -0.86 -5.23
CA ALA A 33 5.38 -2.16 -4.97
C ALA A 33 5.87 -2.20 -3.51
N LEU A 34 5.46 -3.22 -2.75
CA LEU A 34 5.92 -3.41 -1.36
C LEU A 34 7.23 -4.23 -1.26
N LYS A 35 7.70 -4.81 -2.37
CA LYS A 35 8.93 -5.60 -2.44
C LYS A 35 9.56 -5.55 -3.84
N PRO A 36 10.90 -5.68 -3.94
CA PRO A 36 11.58 -5.78 -5.23
C PRO A 36 11.24 -7.09 -5.95
N GLY A 37 11.35 -7.10 -7.27
CA GLY A 37 11.14 -8.30 -8.10
C GLY A 37 9.67 -8.68 -8.30
N LEU A 38 8.73 -7.77 -8.03
CA LEU A 38 7.36 -7.93 -8.48
C LEU A 38 7.29 -7.72 -9.99
N ASP A 39 6.67 -8.68 -10.69
CA ASP A 39 6.33 -8.55 -12.09
C ASP A 39 5.13 -7.59 -12.20
N LEU A 40 5.45 -6.30 -12.35
CA LEU A 40 4.46 -5.26 -12.56
C LEU A 40 4.23 -5.10 -14.06
N PRO A 41 2.98 -5.13 -14.55
CA PRO A 41 2.69 -4.85 -15.94
C PRO A 41 3.21 -3.46 -16.31
N GLY A 42 4.23 -3.41 -17.19
CA GLY A 42 4.95 -2.19 -17.51
C GLY A 42 4.05 -1.17 -18.19
N GLN A 43 3.88 0.00 -17.56
CA GLN A 43 3.12 1.11 -18.11
C GLN A 43 3.98 2.38 -18.06
N PRO A 44 4.47 2.90 -19.20
CA PRO A 44 5.43 4.01 -19.22
C PRO A 44 4.85 5.35 -18.72
N ARG A 45 3.53 5.46 -18.57
CA ARG A 45 2.84 6.69 -18.13
C ARG A 45 2.46 6.70 -16.65
N ILE A 46 2.66 5.61 -15.93
CA ILE A 46 2.15 5.46 -14.57
C ILE A 46 3.30 5.61 -13.59
N ARG A 47 3.09 6.46 -12.56
CA ARG A 47 4.06 6.64 -11.49
C ARG A 47 4.17 5.33 -10.71
N SER A 48 5.36 4.75 -10.67
CA SER A 48 5.63 3.53 -9.89
C SER A 48 6.56 3.84 -8.73
N GLU A 49 6.20 3.37 -7.54
CA GLU A 49 7.02 3.51 -6.33
C GLU A 49 7.37 2.15 -5.74
N LEU A 50 8.59 2.05 -5.20
CA LEU A 50 9.03 0.89 -4.43
C LEU A 50 9.11 1.29 -2.96
N TRP A 51 8.20 0.77 -2.15
CA TRP A 51 8.28 0.85 -0.70
C TRP A 51 8.83 -0.47 -0.20
N ALA A 52 10.15 -0.53 0.00
CA ALA A 52 10.80 -1.74 0.50
C ALA A 52 10.41 -1.96 1.96
N LEU A 53 9.55 -2.96 2.21
CA LEU A 53 9.09 -3.31 3.54
C LEU A 53 9.60 -4.69 3.95
N PRO A 54 9.87 -4.92 5.25
CA PRO A 54 10.16 -6.25 5.75
C PRO A 54 8.91 -7.16 5.61
N ASP A 55 9.13 -8.45 5.35
CA ASP A 55 8.04 -9.43 5.30
C ASP A 55 7.52 -9.70 6.72
N PRO A 56 6.26 -9.33 7.04
CA PRO A 56 5.69 -9.54 8.37
C PRO A 56 5.22 -10.99 8.59
N ALA A 57 5.48 -11.92 7.67
CA ALA A 57 5.13 -13.32 7.83
C ALA A 57 5.71 -13.90 9.14
N GLY A 58 4.83 -14.40 10.01
CA GLY A 58 5.20 -14.95 11.30
C GLY A 58 5.43 -13.93 12.42
N TRP A 59 5.27 -12.62 12.16
CA TRP A 59 5.35 -11.60 13.21
C TRP A 59 4.09 -11.59 14.06
N ASP A 60 4.24 -11.23 15.33
CA ASP A 60 3.13 -10.96 16.23
C ASP A 60 2.52 -9.57 15.97
N VAL A 61 1.44 -9.25 16.70
CA VAL A 61 0.73 -7.97 16.53
C VAL A 61 1.62 -6.80 16.93
N ASP A 62 2.42 -6.94 17.98
CA ASP A 62 3.30 -5.89 18.48
C ASP A 62 4.40 -5.56 17.47
N GLY A 63 4.98 -6.56 16.80
CA GLY A 63 5.95 -6.35 15.71
C GLY A 63 5.33 -5.75 14.44
N ILE A 64 4.03 -5.97 14.20
CA ILE A 64 3.32 -5.41 13.04
C ILE A 64 2.96 -3.93 13.25
N ARG A 65 2.71 -3.47 14.48
CA ARG A 65 2.29 -2.08 14.76
C ARG A 65 3.25 -1.02 14.20
N PRO A 66 4.59 -1.11 14.39
CA PRO A 66 5.53 -0.15 13.80
C PRO A 66 5.45 -0.12 12.27
N LEU A 67 5.32 -1.29 11.64
CA LEU A 67 5.18 -1.40 10.18
C LEU A 67 3.89 -0.76 9.69
N ARG A 68 2.77 -0.99 10.41
CA ARG A 68 1.47 -0.37 10.12
C ARG A 68 1.54 1.15 10.21
N ASN A 69 2.11 1.69 11.28
CA ASN A 69 2.21 3.14 11.46
C ASN A 69 3.12 3.77 10.39
N HIS A 70 4.24 3.13 10.06
CA HIS A 70 5.10 3.60 8.97
C HIS A 70 4.39 3.62 7.62
N LEU A 71 3.57 2.60 7.33
CA LEU A 71 2.74 2.57 6.14
C LEU A 71 1.68 3.67 6.14
N ASP A 72 1.08 3.94 7.30
CA ASP A 72 0.07 4.99 7.47
C ASP A 72 0.66 6.38 7.15
N ASP A 73 1.84 6.69 7.69
CA ASP A 73 2.56 7.94 7.41
C ASP A 73 2.85 8.10 5.91
N LYS A 74 3.39 7.05 5.27
CA LYS A 74 3.69 7.07 3.83
C LYS A 74 2.44 7.24 2.96
N VAL A 75 1.31 6.67 3.37
CA VAL A 75 0.03 6.82 2.67
C VAL A 75 -0.47 8.25 2.78
N HIS A 76 -0.40 8.87 3.96
CA HIS A 76 -0.76 10.29 4.15
C HIS A 76 0.12 11.21 3.31
N GLU A 77 1.44 11.02 3.32
CA GLU A 77 2.37 11.78 2.48
C GLU A 77 2.01 11.67 0.98
N LEU A 78 1.71 10.46 0.51
CA LEU A 78 1.31 10.23 -0.88
C LEU A 78 -0.02 10.92 -1.22
N ILE A 79 -0.99 10.91 -0.30
CA ILE A 79 -2.27 11.60 -0.50
C ILE A 79 -2.04 13.11 -0.61
N ASP A 80 -1.22 13.69 0.26
CA ASP A 80 -0.89 15.12 0.23
C ASP A 80 -0.20 15.53 -1.08
N GLU A 81 0.61 14.65 -1.66
CA GLU A 81 1.23 14.87 -2.98
C GLU A 81 0.23 14.76 -4.14
N LEU A 82 -0.70 13.79 -4.09
CA LEU A 82 -1.64 13.51 -5.18
C LEU A 82 -2.84 14.44 -5.19
N VAL A 83 -3.28 14.87 -4.01
CA VAL A 83 -4.40 15.79 -3.81
C VAL A 83 -3.86 17.02 -3.09
N PRO A 84 -3.12 17.90 -3.78
CA PRO A 84 -2.71 19.16 -3.18
C PRO A 84 -3.99 19.92 -2.81
N ASP A 85 -4.18 20.14 -1.52
CA ASP A 85 -5.33 20.86 -0.99
C ASP A 85 -5.37 22.25 -1.67
N PRO A 86 -6.41 22.59 -2.46
CA PRO A 86 -6.46 23.85 -3.20
C PRO A 86 -6.59 25.07 -2.27
N THR A 87 -6.63 24.84 -0.95
CA THR A 87 -6.89 25.84 0.09
C THR A 87 -5.66 26.22 0.91
N ARG A 88 -4.46 25.72 0.60
CA ARG A 88 -3.20 26.11 1.26
C ARG A 88 -2.36 27.09 0.45
#